data_AF-A6N9L1-F1
#
_entry.id   AF-A6N9L1-F1
#
_cell.length_a   1.000
_cell.length_b   1.000
_cell.length_c   1.000
_cell.angle_alpha   90.00
_cell.angle_beta   90.00
_cell.angle_gamma   90.00
#
_symmetry.space_group_name_H-M   'P 1'
#
loop_
_entity.id
_entity.type
_entity.pdbx_description
1 polymer ?
#
loop_
_entity_poly.entity_id
_entity_poly.type
_entity_poly.pdbx_seq_one_letter_code
_entity_poly.pdbx_strand_id
1 'polypeptide(L)'
;DLNTWNRREHFALYRQQIKCGFSLTTKLDITALRTALAETGYKFYPLMIYLISRAVNQFPEFRMALKDNELIYWDQSDPVFTVFHKETETFSALSCRYFPDLSEFMAGYNAVTAEYQHDTRLFPQGNLPENHLNISSLPWVSFDGFNLNITGNDDYFAPVFTMAKFQQEGDR
;
A
#
# COMPACT_ATOMS: atom_id res chain seq x y z
N ASP A 1 14.68 3.35 20.17
CA ASP A 1 14.60 3.98 21.50
C ASP A 1 14.04 5.40 21.35
N LEU A 2 12.94 5.71 22.03
CA LEU A 2 12.34 7.05 22.00
C LEU A 2 13.24 8.08 22.69
N ASN A 3 13.98 7.71 23.73
CA ASN A 3 14.75 8.65 24.55
C ASN A 3 15.91 9.31 23.79
N THR A 4 16.44 8.62 22.79
CA THR A 4 17.53 9.11 21.93
C THR A 4 17.06 9.55 20.55
N TRP A 5 15.75 9.50 20.28
CA TRP A 5 15.22 9.78 18.95
C TRP A 5 15.10 11.28 18.68
N ASN A 6 15.79 11.76 17.64
CA ASN A 6 15.75 13.18 17.22
C ASN A 6 14.32 13.67 16.95
N ARG A 7 13.38 12.78 16.59
CA ARG A 7 11.97 13.15 16.33
C ARG A 7 11.05 12.90 17.53
N ARG A 8 11.56 12.62 18.73
CA ARG A 8 10.75 12.35 19.93
C ARG A 8 9.73 13.46 20.22
N GLU A 9 10.19 14.72 20.24
CA GLU A 9 9.32 15.88 20.47
C GLU A 9 8.25 16.00 19.39
N HIS A 10 8.66 15.93 18.12
CA HIS A 10 7.78 16.00 16.96
C HIS A 10 6.70 14.90 16.99
N PHE A 11 7.10 13.66 17.27
CA PHE A 11 6.18 12.53 17.40
C PHE A 11 5.16 12.76 18.52
N ALA A 12 5.60 13.21 19.69
CA ALA A 12 4.69 13.48 20.80
C ALA A 12 3.67 14.59 20.45
N LEU A 13 4.11 15.67 19.81
CA LEU A 13 3.23 16.77 19.38
C LEU A 13 2.16 16.29 18.40
N TYR A 14 2.57 15.66 17.29
CA TYR A 14 1.65 15.24 16.23
C TYR A 14 0.80 14.02 16.59
N ARG A 15 1.22 13.21 17.56
CA ARG A 15 0.41 12.09 18.05
C ARG A 15 -0.62 12.51 19.10
N GLN A 16 -0.29 13.44 20.00
CA GLN A 16 -1.11 13.68 21.20
C GLN A 16 -1.80 15.04 21.23
N GLN A 17 -1.20 16.08 20.67
CA GLN A 17 -1.68 17.46 20.81
C GLN A 17 -2.30 18.00 19.53
N ILE A 18 -1.62 17.81 18.39
CA ILE A 18 -2.04 18.30 17.08
C ILE A 18 -2.11 17.12 16.12
N LYS A 19 -3.09 16.24 16.35
CA LYS A 19 -3.30 15.03 15.53
C LYS A 19 -3.59 15.42 14.09
N CYS A 20 -2.62 15.16 13.21
CA CYS A 20 -2.80 15.39 11.79
C CYS A 20 -2.01 14.39 10.94
N GLY A 21 -2.56 14.11 9.77
CA GLY A 21 -1.88 13.49 8.65
C GLY A 21 -2.00 14.38 7.42
N PHE A 22 -1.35 14.00 6.33
CA PHE A 22 -1.46 14.69 5.05
C PHE A 22 -1.46 13.70 3.90
N SER A 23 -2.13 14.07 2.81
CA SER A 23 -2.04 13.41 1.51
C SER A 23 -1.27 14.29 0.53
N LEU A 24 -0.51 13.67 -0.36
CA LEU A 24 0.00 14.34 -1.56
C LEU A 24 -0.26 13.46 -2.77
N THR A 25 -0.54 14.08 -3.92
CA THR A 25 -0.67 13.39 -5.21
C THR A 25 0.45 13.84 -6.12
N THR A 26 1.12 12.89 -6.76
CA THR A 26 2.18 13.15 -7.72
C THR A 26 2.04 12.23 -8.93
N LYS A 27 2.49 12.70 -10.09
CA LYS A 27 2.55 11.91 -11.33
C LYS A 27 3.93 11.27 -11.43
N LEU A 28 3.96 9.95 -11.49
CA LEU A 28 5.17 9.18 -11.75
C LEU A 28 5.24 8.87 -13.24
N ASP A 29 6.39 9.16 -13.85
CA ASP A 29 6.70 8.66 -15.19
C ASP A 29 6.91 7.15 -15.11
N ILE A 30 6.01 6.42 -15.78
CA ILE A 30 6.03 4.97 -15.89
C ILE A 30 6.36 4.51 -17.31
N THR A 31 6.84 5.38 -18.21
CA THR A 31 7.10 5.04 -19.62
C THR A 31 8.10 3.89 -19.71
N ALA A 32 9.25 4.00 -19.03
CA ALA A 32 10.27 2.96 -19.00
C ALA A 32 9.75 1.65 -18.36
N LEU A 33 8.94 1.78 -17.30
CA LEU A 33 8.31 0.62 -16.65
C LEU A 33 7.36 -0.10 -17.60
N ARG A 34 6.55 0.63 -18.37
CA ARG A 34 5.61 0.05 -19.34
C ARG A 34 6.32 -0.66 -20.48
N THR A 35 7.42 -0.09 -20.98
CA THR A 35 8.26 -0.73 -22.00
C THR A 35 8.85 -2.03 -21.47
N ALA A 36 9.48 -2.00 -20.29
CA ALA A 36 10.04 -3.21 -19.68
C ALA A 36 8.96 -4.26 -19.37
N LEU A 37 7.77 -3.84 -18.93
CA LEU A 37 6.66 -4.74 -18.61
C LEU A 37 6.20 -5.55 -19.83
N ALA A 38 6.19 -4.93 -21.00
CA ALA A 38 5.79 -5.58 -22.25
C ALA A 38 6.68 -6.79 -22.62
N GLU A 39 7.91 -6.82 -22.13
CA GLU A 39 8.89 -7.89 -22.40
C GLU A 39 8.86 -9.02 -21.34
N THR A 40 8.25 -8.79 -20.17
CA THR A 40 8.31 -9.73 -19.02
C THR A 40 7.08 -10.61 -18.84
N GLY A 41 5.93 -10.22 -19.42
CA GLY A 41 4.66 -10.94 -19.25
C GLY A 41 3.97 -10.71 -17.89
N TYR A 42 4.55 -9.93 -16.97
CA TYR A 42 3.90 -9.56 -15.72
C TYR A 42 2.73 -8.59 -15.94
N LYS A 43 1.76 -8.60 -15.04
CA LYS A 43 0.65 -7.64 -15.04
C LYS A 43 1.08 -6.36 -14.32
N PHE A 44 0.55 -5.22 -14.76
CA PHE A 44 0.90 -3.90 -14.22
C PHE A 44 0.60 -3.77 -12.72
N TYR A 45 -0.61 -4.16 -12.29
CA TYR A 45 -1.04 -4.00 -10.89
C TYR A 45 -0.17 -4.75 -9.86
N PRO A 46 0.09 -6.07 -9.98
CA PRO A 46 0.97 -6.75 -9.04
C PRO A 46 2.41 -6.24 -9.08
N LEU A 47 2.90 -5.76 -10.24
CA LEU A 47 4.21 -5.14 -10.31
C LEU A 47 4.27 -3.82 -9.53
N MET A 48 3.24 -2.98 -9.63
CA MET A 48 3.16 -1.75 -8.84
C MET A 48 3.04 -2.03 -7.34
N ILE A 49 2.25 -3.03 -6.95
CA ILE A 49 2.16 -3.48 -5.55
C ILE A 49 3.55 -3.88 -5.04
N TYR A 50 4.30 -4.68 -5.81
CA TYR A 50 5.66 -5.06 -5.47
C TYR A 50 6.60 -3.86 -5.32
N LEU A 51 6.61 -2.93 -6.28
CA LEU A 51 7.51 -1.78 -6.27
C LEU A 51 7.24 -0.84 -5.10
N ILE A 52 5.97 -0.58 -4.79
CA ILE A 52 5.55 0.20 -3.62
C ILE A 52 5.99 -0.51 -2.34
N SER A 53 5.70 -1.82 -2.22
CA SER A 53 6.07 -2.62 -1.05
C SER A 53 7.59 -2.64 -0.84
N ARG A 54 8.36 -2.78 -1.92
CA ARG A 54 9.83 -2.74 -1.89
C ARG A 54 10.37 -1.39 -1.45
N ALA A 55 9.74 -0.29 -1.86
CA ALA A 55 10.12 1.05 -1.39
C ALA A 55 9.77 1.23 0.09
N VAL A 56 8.56 0.88 0.52
CA VAL A 56 8.12 0.95 1.92
C VAL A 56 9.04 0.15 2.84
N ASN A 57 9.43 -1.06 2.43
CA ASN A 57 10.29 -1.92 3.24
C ASN A 57 11.75 -1.39 3.37
N GLN A 58 12.19 -0.47 2.51
CA GLN A 58 13.52 0.16 2.63
C GLN A 58 13.59 1.23 3.72
N PHE A 59 12.47 1.85 4.09
CA PHE A 59 12.44 2.97 5.03
C PHE A 59 11.70 2.59 6.32
N PRO A 60 12.36 2.64 7.49
CA PRO A 60 11.74 2.23 8.75
C PRO A 60 10.54 3.11 9.13
N GLU A 61 10.52 4.39 8.77
CA GLU A 61 9.42 5.31 9.05
C GLU A 61 8.07 4.90 8.44
N PHE A 62 8.06 4.12 7.36
CA PHE A 62 6.83 3.56 6.79
C PHE A 62 6.39 2.24 7.43
N ARG A 63 7.17 1.73 8.38
CA ARG A 63 6.94 0.46 9.09
C ARG A 63 6.75 0.66 10.60
N MET A 64 6.53 1.90 11.03
CA MET A 64 6.23 2.22 12.42
C MET A 64 4.84 1.72 12.81
N ALA A 65 4.69 1.27 14.05
CA ALA A 65 3.39 0.95 14.65
C ALA A 65 3.45 1.15 16.17
N LEU A 66 2.27 1.17 16.81
CA LEU A 66 2.17 1.03 18.26
C LEU A 66 1.69 -0.36 18.61
N LYS A 67 2.49 -1.08 19.40
CA LYS A 67 2.15 -2.40 19.93
C LYS A 67 2.31 -2.36 21.43
N ASP A 68 1.25 -2.71 22.16
CA ASP A 68 1.21 -2.62 23.62
C ASP A 68 1.64 -1.23 24.18
N ASN A 69 1.25 -0.17 23.45
CA ASN A 69 1.60 1.23 23.70
C ASN A 69 3.11 1.57 23.56
N GLU A 70 3.90 0.70 22.96
CA GLU A 70 5.30 0.94 22.59
C GLU A 70 5.43 1.22 21.10
N LEU A 71 6.23 2.24 20.75
CA LEU A 71 6.55 2.55 19.36
C LEU A 71 7.56 1.53 18.84
N ILE A 72 7.12 0.73 17.87
CA ILE A 72 7.92 -0.32 17.24
C ILE A 72 8.16 -0.02 15.76
N TYR A 73 9.08 -0.80 15.18
CA TYR A 73 9.25 -0.94 13.74
C TYR A 73 9.02 -2.40 13.38
N TRP A 74 8.16 -2.67 12.40
CA TRP A 74 8.05 -4.01 11.84
C TRP A 74 9.30 -4.34 11.03
N ASP A 75 9.80 -5.57 11.11
CA ASP A 75 10.92 -6.04 10.27
C ASP A 75 10.58 -6.03 8.77
N GLN A 76 9.30 -6.20 8.44
CA GLN A 76 8.76 -6.04 7.10
C GLN A 76 7.26 -5.69 7.16
N SER A 77 6.76 -5.02 6.12
CA SER A 77 5.33 -4.79 5.90
C SER A 77 4.84 -5.54 4.65
N ASP A 78 3.73 -6.24 4.81
CA ASP A 78 3.05 -7.00 3.77
C ASP A 78 1.95 -6.14 3.11
N PRO A 79 1.84 -6.12 1.76
CA PRO A 79 0.81 -5.31 1.12
C PRO A 79 -0.58 -5.86 1.38
N VAL A 80 -1.51 -4.95 1.67
CA VAL A 80 -2.95 -5.15 1.58
C VAL A 80 -3.44 -4.39 0.36
N PHE A 81 -4.04 -5.07 -0.61
CA PHE A 81 -4.43 -4.50 -1.90
C PHE A 81 -5.88 -4.80 -2.27
N THR A 82 -6.50 -3.87 -3.00
CA THR A 82 -7.90 -4.02 -3.42
C THR A 82 -8.04 -4.89 -4.68
N VAL A 83 -9.07 -5.73 -4.69
CA VAL A 83 -9.50 -6.54 -5.84
C VAL A 83 -10.97 -6.22 -6.13
N PHE A 84 -11.27 -5.85 -7.38
CA PHE A 84 -12.62 -5.46 -7.80
C PHE A 84 -13.41 -6.66 -8.34
N HIS A 85 -14.65 -6.81 -7.87
CA HIS A 85 -15.59 -7.85 -8.28
C HIS A 85 -16.59 -7.27 -9.28
N LYS A 86 -16.50 -7.69 -10.54
CA LYS A 86 -17.32 -7.09 -11.61
C LYS A 86 -18.80 -7.44 -11.48
N GLU A 87 -19.12 -8.62 -10.97
CA GLU A 87 -20.51 -9.09 -10.88
C GLU A 87 -21.32 -8.35 -9.83
N THR A 88 -20.67 -7.92 -8.74
CA THR A 88 -21.32 -7.25 -7.59
C THR A 88 -21.01 -5.77 -7.51
N GLU A 89 -20.08 -5.27 -8.33
CA GLU A 89 -19.56 -3.90 -8.28
C GLU A 89 -19.00 -3.53 -6.89
N THR A 90 -18.51 -4.53 -6.15
CA THR A 90 -17.86 -4.38 -4.84
C THR A 90 -16.37 -4.64 -4.94
N PHE A 91 -15.64 -4.50 -3.83
CA PHE A 91 -14.23 -4.85 -3.74
C PHE A 91 -13.93 -5.65 -2.48
N SER A 92 -12.84 -6.42 -2.53
CA SER A 92 -12.21 -7.07 -1.38
C SER A 92 -10.82 -6.50 -1.14
N ALA A 93 -10.34 -6.59 0.09
CA ALA A 93 -8.96 -6.38 0.45
C ALA A 93 -8.28 -7.73 0.67
N LEU A 94 -7.22 -8.00 -0.09
CA LEU A 94 -6.39 -9.19 0.05
C LEU A 94 -4.98 -8.81 0.47
N SER A 95 -4.26 -9.74 1.08
CA SER A 95 -2.86 -9.59 1.43
C SER A 95 -2.05 -10.81 1.01
N CYS A 96 -0.83 -10.58 0.58
CA CYS A 96 0.19 -11.62 0.44
C CYS A 96 1.47 -11.16 1.11
N ARG A 97 2.30 -12.12 1.54
CA ARG A 97 3.60 -11.84 2.14
C ARG A 97 4.51 -11.11 1.15
N TYR A 98 5.21 -10.08 1.61
CA TYR A 98 6.26 -9.44 0.85
C TYR A 98 7.50 -10.34 0.75
N PHE A 99 8.06 -10.40 -0.46
CA PHE A 99 9.35 -11.03 -0.73
C PHE A 99 10.25 -10.05 -1.50
N PRO A 100 11.53 -9.91 -1.13
CA PRO A 100 12.48 -9.09 -1.89
C PRO A 100 12.70 -9.60 -3.32
N ASP A 101 12.54 -10.90 -3.56
CA ASP A 101 12.57 -11.48 -4.89
C ASP A 101 11.23 -11.26 -5.61
N LEU A 102 11.28 -10.72 -6.84
CA LEU A 102 10.08 -10.41 -7.62
C LEU A 102 9.31 -11.66 -8.01
N SER A 103 10.00 -12.76 -8.33
CA SER A 103 9.34 -13.98 -8.80
C SER A 103 8.60 -14.68 -7.64
N GLU A 104 9.19 -14.71 -6.45
CA GLU A 104 8.56 -15.20 -5.22
C GLU A 104 7.33 -14.35 -4.86
N PHE A 105 7.47 -13.02 -4.93
CA PHE A 105 6.34 -12.11 -4.69
C PHE A 105 5.18 -12.38 -5.67
N MET A 106 5.49 -12.50 -6.96
CA MET A 106 4.49 -12.75 -8.00
C MET A 106 3.80 -14.11 -7.81
N ALA A 107 4.54 -15.14 -7.39
CA ALA A 107 3.96 -16.45 -7.06
C ALA A 107 2.97 -16.33 -5.89
N GLY A 108 3.34 -15.64 -4.82
CA GLY A 108 2.47 -15.39 -3.66
C GLY A 108 1.21 -14.59 -4.01
N TYR A 109 1.35 -13.52 -4.79
CA TYR A 109 0.22 -12.73 -5.27
C TYR A 109 -0.74 -13.57 -6.12
N ASN A 110 -0.22 -14.36 -7.07
CA ASN A 110 -1.04 -15.18 -7.95
C ASN A 110 -1.78 -16.28 -7.18
N ALA A 111 -1.15 -16.90 -6.18
CA ALA A 111 -1.79 -17.89 -5.33
C ALA A 111 -2.97 -17.29 -4.55
N VAL A 112 -2.75 -16.17 -3.85
CA VAL A 112 -3.80 -15.49 -3.07
C VAL A 112 -4.95 -15.02 -3.96
N THR A 113 -4.65 -14.39 -5.10
CA THR A 113 -5.71 -13.90 -5.99
C THR A 113 -6.48 -15.05 -6.64
N ALA A 114 -5.83 -16.16 -7.00
CA ALA A 114 -6.52 -17.34 -7.53
C ALA A 114 -7.43 -18.00 -6.47
N GLU A 115 -7.00 -18.05 -5.21
CA GLU A 115 -7.77 -18.63 -4.10
C GLU A 115 -9.04 -17.81 -3.81
N TYR A 116 -8.94 -16.49 -3.77
CA TYR A 116 -10.03 -15.60 -3.34
C TYR A 116 -10.76 -14.86 -4.48
N GLN A 117 -10.49 -15.18 -5.75
CA GLN A 117 -11.05 -14.45 -6.91
C GLN A 117 -12.60 -14.39 -6.95
N HIS A 118 -13.29 -15.32 -6.29
CA HIS A 118 -14.76 -15.38 -6.26
C HIS A 118 -15.35 -15.04 -4.88
N ASP A 119 -14.51 -14.70 -3.90
CA ASP A 119 -14.95 -14.34 -2.56
C ASP A 119 -15.19 -12.83 -2.46
N THR A 120 -16.45 -12.45 -2.35
CA THR A 120 -16.89 -11.05 -2.36
C THR A 120 -16.95 -10.41 -0.97
N ARG A 121 -16.50 -11.10 0.08
CA ARG A 121 -16.39 -10.52 1.42
C ARG A 121 -15.34 -9.40 1.42
N LEU A 122 -15.51 -8.38 2.26
CA LEU A 122 -14.54 -7.28 2.35
C LEU A 122 -13.14 -7.76 2.74
N PHE A 123 -13.05 -8.72 3.67
CA PHE A 123 -11.80 -9.35 4.11
C PHE A 123 -11.90 -10.89 4.01
N PRO A 124 -11.70 -11.48 2.82
CA PRO A 124 -11.82 -12.93 2.61
C PRO A 124 -10.90 -13.77 3.51
N GLN A 125 -9.71 -13.23 3.80
CA GLN A 125 -8.66 -13.85 4.62
C GLN A 125 -8.86 -13.65 6.14
N GLY A 126 -9.96 -13.01 6.56
CA GLY A 126 -10.21 -12.68 7.96
C GLY A 126 -9.47 -11.42 8.40
N ASN A 127 -8.75 -11.48 9.53
CA ASN A 127 -8.01 -10.33 10.04
C ASN A 127 -6.83 -10.00 9.13
N LEU A 128 -6.63 -8.72 8.85
CA LEU A 128 -5.44 -8.23 8.16
C LEU A 128 -4.18 -8.42 9.03
N PRO A 129 -2.99 -8.62 8.42
CA PRO A 129 -1.75 -8.64 9.17
C PRO A 129 -1.51 -7.30 9.88
N GLU A 130 -0.99 -7.32 11.11
CA GLU A 130 -0.69 -6.07 11.85
C GLU A 130 0.37 -5.23 11.12
N ASN A 131 1.32 -5.90 10.47
CA ASN A 131 2.42 -5.32 9.72
C ASN A 131 2.04 -5.09 8.25
N HIS A 132 1.12 -4.16 7.97
CA HIS A 132 0.65 -3.91 6.61
C HIS A 132 0.88 -2.48 6.10
N LEU A 133 0.78 -2.36 4.78
CA LEU A 133 0.56 -1.12 4.03
C LEU A 133 -0.67 -1.28 3.14
N ASN A 134 -1.39 -0.21 2.84
CA ASN A 134 -2.57 -0.29 1.95
C ASN A 134 -2.24 0.23 0.56
N ILE A 135 -2.69 -0.50 -0.45
CA ILE A 135 -2.55 -0.14 -1.85
C ILE A 135 -3.91 -0.29 -2.53
N SER A 136 -4.43 0.79 -3.08
CA SER A 136 -5.67 0.77 -3.86
C SER A 136 -5.42 1.26 -5.28
N SER A 137 -6.32 0.89 -6.19
CA SER A 137 -6.30 1.33 -7.58
C SER A 137 -7.70 1.72 -8.04
N LEU A 138 -7.81 2.89 -8.67
CA LEU A 138 -9.00 3.34 -9.39
C LEU A 138 -8.67 3.38 -10.89
N PRO A 139 -8.64 2.23 -11.58
CA PRO A 139 -8.17 2.15 -12.97
C PRO A 139 -9.10 2.83 -13.99
N TRP A 140 -10.26 3.31 -13.54
CA TRP A 140 -11.29 3.90 -14.39
C TRP A 140 -11.15 5.42 -14.56
N VAL A 141 -10.43 6.10 -13.67
CA VAL A 141 -10.36 7.57 -13.64
C VAL A 141 -8.93 8.05 -13.38
N SER A 142 -8.50 9.08 -14.11
CA SER A 142 -7.28 9.83 -13.83
C SER A 142 -7.60 10.93 -12.82
N PHE A 143 -6.71 11.19 -11.86
CA PHE A 143 -6.87 12.28 -10.90
C PHE A 143 -5.55 13.01 -10.66
N ASP A 144 -5.63 14.33 -10.42
CA ASP A 144 -4.49 15.17 -10.02
C ASP A 144 -4.46 15.40 -8.48
N GLY A 145 -5.49 14.95 -7.77
CA GLY A 145 -5.59 15.02 -6.31
C GLY A 145 -6.47 13.91 -5.75
N PHE A 146 -5.96 13.22 -4.72
CA PHE A 146 -6.70 12.20 -3.97
C PHE A 146 -6.34 12.28 -2.48
N ASN A 147 -7.36 12.25 -1.62
CA ASN A 147 -7.20 12.31 -0.17
C ASN A 147 -8.25 11.41 0.50
N LEU A 148 -7.84 10.73 1.59
CA LEU A 148 -8.73 10.00 2.47
C LEU A 148 -8.97 10.80 3.74
N ASN A 149 -10.23 11.13 4.01
CA ASN A 149 -10.63 11.71 5.29
C ASN A 149 -10.96 10.58 6.28
N ILE A 150 -9.95 10.13 7.02
CA ILE A 150 -10.07 9.05 8.01
C ILE A 150 -10.42 9.66 9.37
N THR A 151 -11.45 9.13 10.03
CA THR A 151 -11.85 9.54 11.39
C THR A 151 -11.65 8.38 12.37
N GLY A 152 -11.26 8.68 13.61
CA GLY A 152 -11.26 7.72 14.71
C GLY A 152 -10.14 6.67 14.71
N ASN A 153 -9.03 6.93 14.03
CA ASN A 153 -7.88 6.01 14.00
C ASN A 153 -6.57 6.75 14.30
N ASP A 154 -6.49 7.29 15.52
CA ASP A 154 -5.49 8.29 15.94
C ASP A 154 -4.03 7.76 15.97
N ASP A 155 -3.85 6.44 16.00
CA ASP A 155 -2.54 5.78 16.06
C ASP A 155 -2.29 4.88 14.83
N TYR A 156 -2.91 5.23 13.70
CA TYR A 156 -2.72 4.52 12.44
C TYR A 156 -1.55 5.09 11.62
N PHE A 157 -0.43 4.38 11.67
CA PHE A 157 0.81 4.82 11.00
C PHE A 157 1.07 4.09 9.67
N ALA A 158 0.29 3.07 9.33
CA ALA A 158 0.44 2.33 8.09
C ALA A 158 0.14 3.25 6.89
N PRO A 159 1.05 3.36 5.90
CA PRO A 159 0.86 4.23 4.76
C PRO A 159 -0.26 3.70 3.84
N VAL A 160 -0.95 4.63 3.18
CA VAL A 160 -2.01 4.33 2.21
C VAL A 160 -1.62 4.91 0.86
N PHE A 161 -1.52 4.06 -0.15
CA PHE A 161 -1.24 4.42 -1.53
C PHE A 161 -2.49 4.21 -2.38
N THR A 162 -2.80 5.17 -3.25
CA THR A 162 -3.90 5.04 -4.22
C THR A 162 -3.39 5.41 -5.60
N MET A 163 -3.58 4.51 -6.55
CA MET A 163 -3.20 4.70 -7.95
C MET A 163 -4.40 5.06 -8.80
N ALA A 164 -4.19 5.96 -9.75
CA ALA A 164 -5.18 6.36 -10.76
C ALA A 164 -4.99 5.56 -12.06
N LYS A 165 -5.94 5.74 -12.99
CA LYS A 165 -5.69 5.46 -14.41
C LYS A 165 -4.50 6.31 -14.89
N PHE A 166 -3.49 5.68 -15.50
CA PHE A 166 -2.41 6.41 -16.16
C PHE A 166 -2.89 6.98 -17.51
N GLN A 167 -2.23 8.04 -17.96
CA GLN A 167 -2.51 8.72 -19.22
C GLN A 167 -1.20 9.11 -19.91
N GLN A 168 -1.24 9.24 -21.22
CA GLN A 168 -0.11 9.73 -22.00
C GLN A 168 -0.06 11.26 -21.94
N GLU A 169 1.13 11.82 -21.70
CA GLU A 169 1.39 13.26 -21.70
C GLU A 169 2.60 13.55 -22.59
N GLY A 170 2.33 13.93 -23.84
CA GLY A 170 3.37 14.02 -24.88
C GLY A 170 3.94 12.64 -25.20
N ASP A 171 5.26 12.49 -25.08
CA ASP A 171 5.97 11.23 -25.32
C ASP A 171 6.09 10.33 -24.07
N ARG A 172 5.41 10.70 -22.97
CA ARG A 172 5.49 10.03 -21.66
C ARG A 172 4.21 9.28 -21.31
#